data_AF-A0A940G2S8-F1
#
_entry.id   AF-A0A940G2S8-F1
#
_cell.length_a   1.000
_cell.length_b   1.000
_cell.length_c   1.000
_cell.angle_alpha   90.00
_cell.angle_beta   90.00
_cell.angle_gamma   90.00
#
_symmetry.space_group_name_H-M   'P 1'
#
loop_
_entity.id
_entity.type
_entity.pdbx_description
1 polymer ?
#
loop_
_entity_poly.entity_id
_entity_poly.type
_entity_poly.pdbx_seq_one_letter_code
_entity_poly.pdbx_strand_id
1 'polypeptide(L)' 'MPVRITLVPETGSTNADLAALSAQGWEEGHWLRAERQTAGKGRLGRQWQSQEGNLQASTLIR' A
#
# COMPACT_ATOMS: atom_id res chain seq x y z
N MET A 1 5.14 -2.16 20.23
CA MET A 1 4.23 -1.29 19.45
C MET A 1 3.20 -2.17 18.77
N PRO A 2 1.88 -1.94 18.92
CA PRO A 2 0.89 -2.70 18.19
C PRO A 2 0.99 -2.38 16.70
N VAL A 3 0.91 -3.41 15.85
CA VAL A 3 0.84 -3.22 14.39
C VAL A 3 -0.47 -2.54 14.04
N ARG A 4 -0.40 -1.42 13.30
CA ARG A 4 -1.57 -0.72 12.78
C ARG A 4 -1.77 -1.09 11.31
N ILE A 5 -2.97 -1.53 10.96
CA ILE A 5 -3.34 -1.89 9.59
C ILE A 5 -4.54 -1.06 9.18
N THR A 6 -4.40 -0.32 8.08
CA THR A 6 -5.50 0.40 7.42
C THR A 6 -5.90 -0.36 6.17
N LEU A 7 -7.20 -0.63 6.02
CA LEU A 7 -7.78 -1.24 4.83
C LEU A 7 -8.50 -0.18 4.01
N VAL A 8 -8.30 -0.21 2.69
CA VAL A 8 -9.05 0.59 1.72
C VAL A 8 -9.63 -0.33 0.64
N PRO A 9 -10.82 -0.04 0.11
CA PRO A 9 -11.40 -0.86 -0.95
C PRO A 9 -10.58 -0.75 -2.24
N GLU A 10 -10.15 0.47 -2.60
CA GLU A 10 -9.42 0.73 -3.83
C GLU A 10 -8.37 1.84 -3.65
N THR A 11 -7.26 1.71 -4.37
CA THR A 11 -6.22 2.75 -4.49
C THR A 11 -5.58 2.71 -5.89
N GLY A 12 -4.89 3.77 -6.29
CA GLY A 12 -3.91 3.70 -7.37
C GLY A 12 -2.78 2.73 -7.06
N SER A 13 -2.08 2.92 -5.93
CA SER A 13 -1.07 1.98 -5.43
C SER A 13 -0.83 2.16 -3.93
N THR A 14 -0.90 1.07 -3.16
CA THR A 14 -0.61 1.06 -1.72
C THR A 14 0.77 1.64 -1.40
N ASN A 15 1.78 1.40 -2.25
CA ASN A 15 3.12 1.93 -2.04
C ASN A 15 3.19 3.45 -2.28
N ALA A 16 2.52 3.96 -3.31
CA ALA A 16 2.49 5.40 -3.60
C ALA A 16 1.73 6.16 -2.52
N ASP A 17 0.58 5.62 -2.10
CA ASP A 17 -0.23 6.20 -1.04
C ASP A 17 0.50 6.18 0.29
N LEU A 18 1.14 5.06 0.65
CA LEU A 18 1.88 4.97 1.91
C LEU A 18 3.10 5.91 1.94
N ALA A 19 3.74 6.17 0.79
CA ALA A 19 4.78 7.19 0.69
C ALA A 19 4.23 8.62 0.90
N ALA A 20 3.02 8.92 0.42
CA ALA A 20 2.37 10.21 0.69
C ALA A 20 1.91 10.33 2.16
N LEU A 21 1.49 9.23 2.77
CA LEU A 21 1.06 9.19 4.18
C LEU A 21 2.25 9.27 5.15
N SER A 22 3.41 8.72 4.78
CA SER A 22 4.64 8.87 5.56
C SER A 22 5.04 10.34 5.72
N ALA A 23 4.89 11.13 4.66
CA ALA A 23 5.11 12.58 4.67
C ALA A 23 4.09 13.33 5.55
N GLN A 24 2.94 12.73 5.83
CA GLN A 24 1.91 13.26 6.74
C GLN A 24 2.10 12.77 8.19
N GLY A 25 3.22 12.11 8.50
CA GLY A 25 3.56 11.71 9.86
C GLY A 25 3.13 10.29 10.24
N TRP A 26 2.74 9.44 9.29
CA TRP A 26 2.46 8.04 9.59
C TRP A 26 3.71 7.34 10.17
N GLU A 27 3.51 6.54 11.21
CA GLU A 27 4.57 5.91 11.99
C GLU A 27 5.12 4.64 11.33
N GLU A 28 6.31 4.23 11.78
CA GLU A 28 6.90 2.96 11.35
C GLU A 28 6.03 1.78 11.78
N GLY A 29 5.99 0.73 10.95
CA GLY A 29 5.19 -0.47 11.21
C GLY A 29 3.70 -0.30 10.90
N HIS A 30 3.28 0.84 10.33
CA HIS A 30 1.93 1.01 9.79
C HIS A 30 1.84 0.34 8.42
N TRP A 31 0.83 -0.53 8.26
CA TRP A 31 0.48 -1.19 7.02
C TRP A 31 -0.72 -0.54 6.33
N LEU A 32 -0.62 -0.32 5.02
CA LEU A 32 -1.75 -0.02 4.15
C LEU A 32 -2.04 -1.23 3.28
N ARG A 33 -3.25 -1.78 3.38
CA ARG A 33 -3.76 -2.85 2.52
C ARG A 33 -4.90 -2.31 1.66
N ALA A 34 -4.88 -2.67 0.38
CA ALA A 34 -6.01 -2.44 -0.51
C ALA A 34 -6.63 -3.78 -0.94
N GLU A 35 -7.92 -3.77 -1.30
CA GLU A 35 -8.55 -4.90 -1.98
C GLU A 35 -8.28 -4.87 -3.50
N ARG A 36 -8.13 -3.66 -4.05
CA ARG A 36 -7.78 -3.44 -5.46
C ARG A 36 -6.80 -2.28 -5.66
N GLN A 37 -5.80 -2.49 -6.52
CA GLN A 37 -4.95 -1.43 -7.08
C GLN A 37 -5.27 -1.21 -8.56
N THR A 38 -5.54 0.03 -8.96
CA THR A 38 -5.82 0.40 -10.36
C THR A 38 -4.58 0.82 -11.15
N ALA A 39 -3.51 1.24 -10.46
CA ALA A 39 -2.25 1.72 -11.04
C ALA A 39 -1.03 1.10 -10.33
N GLY A 40 -1.15 -0.17 -9.93
CA GLY A 40 -0.10 -0.89 -9.23
C GLY A 40 1.20 -0.93 -10.04
N LYS A 41 2.34 -0.69 -9.38
CA LYS A 41 3.68 -0.69 -10.01
C LYS A 41 4.49 -1.88 -9.53
N GLY A 42 4.89 -2.72 -10.48
CA GLY A 42 5.85 -3.80 -10.30
C GLY A 42 7.29 -3.35 -10.58
N ARG A 43 8.23 -4.27 -10.37
CA ARG A 43 9.66 -4.02 -10.61
C ARG A 43 9.93 -3.70 -12.08
N LEU A 44 10.87 -2.78 -12.29
CA LEU A 44 11.32 -2.32 -13.62
C LEU A 44 10.19 -1.73 -14.46
N GLY A 45 9.28 -0.99 -13.83
CA GLY A 45 8.18 -0.29 -14.52
C GLY A 45 7.06 -1.20 -15.03
N ARG A 46 7.12 -2.51 -14.76
CA ARG A 46 6.04 -3.44 -15.13
C ARG A 46 4.77 -3.09 -14.37
N GLN A 47 3.62 -3.32 -14.98
CA GLN A 47 2.34 -3.21 -14.29
C GLN A 47 2.22 -4.31 -13.23
N TRP A 48 1.72 -3.93 -12.05
CA TRP A 48 1.25 -4.88 -11.05
C TRP A 48 -0.25 -5.06 -11.21
N GLN A 49 -0.67 -6.24 -11.66
CA GLN A 49 -2.08 -6.56 -11.80
C GLN A 49 -2.68 -6.90 -10.43
N SER A 50 -3.71 -6.16 -10.04
CA SER A 50 -4.48 -6.45 -8.84
C SER A 50 -5.64 -7.35 -9.20
N GLN A 51 -5.63 -8.57 -8.68
CA GLN A 51 -6.80 -9.46 -8.69
C GLN A 51 -7.47 -9.40 -7.33
N GLU A 52 -8.79 -9.40 -7.33
CA GLU A 52 -9.58 -9.45 -6.11
C GLU A 52 -9.25 -10.73 -5.32
N GLY A 53 -9.23 -10.63 -3.99
CA GLY A 53 -8.84 -11.73 -3.10
C GLY A 53 -7.34 -11.91 -2.88
N ASN A 54 -6.48 -11.33 -3.73
CA ASN A 54 -5.03 -11.33 -3.49
C ASN A 54 -4.63 -10.30 -2.41
N LEU A 55 -3.39 -10.39 -1.92
CA LEU A 55 -2.82 -9.43 -0.99
C LEU A 55 -2.09 -8.31 -1.73
N GLN A 56 -2.59 -7.08 -1.62
CA GLN A 56 -1.88 -5.87 -2.01
C GLN A 56 -1.67 -5.01 -0.77
N ALA A 57 -0.43 -4.95 -0.29
CA ALA A 57 -0.10 -4.21 0.91
C ALA A 57 1.28 -3.56 0.84
N SER A 58 1.46 -2.49 1.60
CA SER A 58 2.75 -1.84 1.81
C SER A 58 2.89 -1.53 3.29
N THR A 59 4.13 -1.50 3.78
CA THR A 59 4.44 -1.15 5.16
C THR A 59 5.54 -0.10 5.19
N LEU A 60 5.48 0.75 6.20
CA LEU A 60 6.37 1.87 6.37
C LEU A 60 7.54 1.44 7.27
N ILE A 61 8.75 1.45 6.73
CA ILE A 61 9.99 1.15 7.45
C ILE A 61 10.85 2.41 7.44
N ARG A 62 11.48 2.77 8.56
CA ARG A 62 12.38 3.93 8.69
C ARG A 62 13.82 3.50 8.91
#